data_AF-A0AAW1XMQ5-F1
#
_entry.id   AF-A0AAW1XMQ5-F1
#
_cell.length_a   1.000
_cell.length_b   1.000
_cell.length_c   1.000
_cell.angle_alpha   90.00
_cell.angle_beta   90.00
_cell.angle_gamma   90.00
#
_symmetry.space_group_name_H-M   'P 1'
#
loop_
_entity.id
_entity.type
_entity.pdbx_description
1 polymer ?
#
loop_
_entity_poly.entity_id
_entity_poly.type
_entity_poly.pdbx_seq_one_letter_code
_entity_poly.pdbx_strand_id
1 'polypeptide(L)'
;MVHEPRRGMGQFQKVSQFYGTTREQHLKDRGYWKDSFRRSVVTHFTGCEPSRGEYNPKYNWEAIWTGMQKALTFADNQVLSRFGFVHPDLLNPSVVSPLPFDFLA
;
A
#
# COMPACT_ATOMS: atom_id res chain seq x y z
N MET A 1 11.43 27.92 -27.04
CA MET A 1 11.99 27.28 -25.83
C MET A 1 11.84 25.78 -26.02
N VAL A 2 12.89 25.09 -26.47
CA VAL A 2 12.88 23.62 -26.57
C VAL A 2 13.22 23.10 -25.18
N HIS A 3 12.31 22.36 -24.56
CA HIS A 3 12.60 21.68 -23.30
C HIS A 3 13.69 20.64 -23.55
N GLU A 4 14.88 20.86 -22.97
CA GLU A 4 15.94 19.86 -22.98
C GLU A 4 15.45 18.60 -22.24
N PRO A 5 15.57 17.40 -22.83
CA PRO A 5 15.16 16.18 -22.16
C PRO A 5 16.05 15.98 -20.93
N ARG A 6 15.45 15.91 -19.74
CA ARG A 6 16.19 15.56 -18.52
C ARG A 6 16.78 14.16 -18.68
N ARG A 7 18.08 14.10 -19.01
CA ARG A 7 18.84 12.88 -19.38
C ARG A 7 18.80 11.72 -18.36
N GLY A 8 18.26 11.92 -17.16
CA GLY A 8 18.05 10.87 -16.15
C GLY A 8 16.68 10.18 -16.17
N MET A 9 15.62 10.82 -16.69
CA MET A 9 14.24 10.35 -16.51
C MET A 9 13.94 9.03 -17.26
N GLY A 10 14.62 8.81 -18.39
CA GLY A 10 14.44 7.60 -19.22
C GLY A 10 14.94 6.31 -18.56
N GLN A 11 15.96 6.36 -17.70
CA GLN A 11 16.46 5.17 -16.99
C GLN A 11 15.48 4.76 -15.88
N PHE A 12 14.99 5.72 -15.10
CA PHE A 12 14.00 5.46 -14.05
C PHE A 12 12.69 4.90 -14.62
N GLN A 13 12.24 5.41 -15.76
CA GLN A 13 11.03 4.93 -16.41
C GLN A 13 11.17 3.49 -16.89
N LYS A 14 12.32 3.13 -17.48
CA LYS A 14 12.62 1.73 -17.88
C LYS A 14 12.64 0.79 -16.69
N VAL A 15 13.26 1.20 -15.58
CA VAL A 15 13.29 0.42 -14.33
C VAL A 15 11.88 0.22 -13.76
N SER A 16 11.08 1.30 -13.69
CA SER A 16 9.70 1.22 -13.22
C SER A 16 8.84 0.31 -14.10
N GLN A 17 9.02 0.34 -15.42
CA GLN A 17 8.31 -0.52 -16.36
C GLN A 17 8.67 -1.99 -16.14
N PHE A 18 9.96 -2.29 -15.97
CA PHE A 18 10.43 -3.64 -15.68
C PHE A 18 9.81 -4.19 -14.38
N TYR A 19 9.87 -3.45 -13.27
CA TYR A 19 9.24 -3.89 -12.02
C TYR A 19 7.72 -4.06 -12.16
N GLY A 20 7.07 -3.17 -12.92
CA GLY A 20 5.66 -3.27 -13.25
C GLY A 20 5.32 -4.59 -13.93
N THR A 21 6.00 -4.93 -15.04
CA THR A 21 5.72 -6.16 -15.80
C THR A 21 6.01 -7.42 -14.99
N THR A 22 7.13 -7.46 -14.26
CA THR A 22 7.46 -8.61 -13.38
C THR A 22 6.40 -8.80 -12.30
N ARG A 23 5.95 -7.71 -11.65
CA ARG A 23 4.90 -7.77 -10.63
C ARG A 23 3.58 -8.29 -11.21
N GLU A 24 3.16 -7.76 -12.36
CA GLU A 24 1.89 -8.16 -12.97
C GLU A 24 1.91 -9.66 -13.35
N GLN A 25 3.04 -10.19 -13.82
CA GLN A 25 3.17 -11.62 -14.07
C GLN A 25 3.05 -12.42 -12.77
N HIS A 26 3.78 -12.03 -11.72
CA HIS A 26 3.74 -12.72 -10.43
C HIS A 26 2.33 -12.75 -9.81
N LEU A 27 1.56 -11.66 -9.94
CA LEU A 27 0.18 -11.60 -9.46
C LEU A 27 -0.75 -12.52 -10.25
N LYS A 28 -0.54 -12.68 -11.56
CA LYS A 28 -1.29 -13.63 -12.39
C LYS A 28 -1.00 -15.07 -11.97
N ASP A 29 0.26 -15.41 -11.78
CA ASP A 29 0.69 -16.77 -11.42
C ASP A 29 0.12 -17.22 -10.07
N ARG A 30 -0.06 -16.29 -9.11
CA ARG A 30 -0.68 -16.57 -7.80
C ARG A 30 -2.22 -16.50 -7.78
N GLY A 31 -2.88 -16.30 -8.92
CA GLY A 31 -4.34 -16.23 -9.00
C GLY A 31 -4.97 -14.93 -8.46
N TYR A 32 -4.18 -13.91 -8.09
CA TYR A 32 -4.66 -12.62 -7.58
C TYR A 32 -5.26 -11.71 -8.66
N TRP A 33 -5.32 -12.16 -9.92
CA TRP A 33 -5.80 -11.37 -11.05
C TRP A 33 -7.32 -11.26 -11.14
N LYS A 34 -8.07 -12.24 -10.64
CA LYS A 34 -9.48 -12.46 -11.04
C LYS A 34 -10.48 -11.56 -10.32
N ASP A 35 -10.22 -11.15 -9.08
CA ASP A 35 -11.24 -10.52 -8.20
C ASP A 35 -10.76 -9.27 -7.43
N SER A 36 -10.07 -8.33 -8.07
CA SER A 36 -9.62 -7.06 -7.43
C SER A 36 -8.68 -7.20 -6.21
N PHE A 37 -8.16 -8.39 -5.91
CA PHE A 37 -7.18 -8.64 -4.83
C PHE A 37 -5.76 -8.14 -5.14
N ARG A 38 -5.62 -7.11 -5.97
CA ARG A 38 -4.34 -6.42 -6.14
C ARG A 38 -4.04 -5.67 -4.83
N ARG A 39 -3.04 -6.14 -4.09
CA ARG A 39 -2.49 -5.38 -2.97
C ARG A 39 -1.76 -4.16 -3.51
N SER A 40 -2.14 -2.96 -3.09
CA SER A 40 -1.45 -1.74 -3.49
C SER A 40 -0.01 -1.78 -2.99
N VAL A 41 0.93 -1.31 -3.81
CA VAL A 41 2.34 -1.16 -3.40
C VAL A 41 2.51 0.17 -2.66
N VAL A 42 1.82 1.21 -3.14
CA VAL A 42 1.80 2.53 -2.52
C VAL A 42 0.34 2.95 -2.36
N THR A 43 0.00 3.38 -1.14
CA THR A 43 -1.26 4.05 -0.84
C THR A 43 -0.94 5.50 -0.49
N HIS A 44 -1.18 6.41 -1.43
CA HIS A 44 -0.91 7.83 -1.26
C HIS A 44 -2.19 8.58 -0.89
N PHE A 45 -2.21 9.23 0.27
CA PHE A 45 -3.34 10.01 0.76
C PHE A 45 -3.32 11.44 0.17
N THR A 46 -3.51 11.54 -1.14
CA THR A 46 -3.45 12.83 -1.86
C THR A 46 -4.43 13.85 -1.28
N GLY A 47 -3.94 15.04 -0.91
CA GLY A 47 -4.77 16.11 -0.35
C GLY A 47 -5.13 15.94 1.12
N CYS A 48 -4.59 14.92 1.79
CA CYS A 48 -4.58 14.84 3.25
C CYS A 48 -3.49 15.77 3.78
N GLU A 49 -3.86 16.72 4.64
CA GLU A 49 -2.94 17.64 5.32
C GLU A 49 -3.06 17.48 6.85
N PRO A 50 -2.65 16.33 7.41
CA PRO A 50 -2.95 15.98 8.80
C PRO A 50 -2.20 16.87 9.80
N SER A 51 -1.11 17.50 9.38
CA SER A 51 -0.24 18.33 10.20
C SER A 51 -0.60 19.83 10.20
N ARG A 52 -1.47 20.29 9.29
CA ARG A 52 -1.82 21.71 9.16
C ARG A 52 -3.09 22.11 9.91
N GLY A 53 -3.88 21.15 10.39
CA GLY A 53 -5.15 21.41 11.08
C GLY A 53 -6.29 21.87 10.16
N GLU A 54 -5.97 22.38 8.97
CA GLU A 54 -6.93 22.66 7.90
C GLU A 54 -7.01 21.43 6.98
N TYR A 55 -8.21 20.89 6.82
CA TYR A 55 -8.47 19.81 5.88
C TYR A 55 -9.16 20.38 4.64
N ASN A 56 -8.81 19.85 3.47
CA ASN A 56 -9.56 20.14 2.25
C ASN A 56 -11.02 19.70 2.47
N PRO A 57 -12.02 20.60 2.39
CA PRO A 57 -13.42 20.27 2.66
C PRO A 57 -13.98 19.21 1.69
N LYS A 58 -13.28 18.96 0.57
CA LYS A 58 -13.57 17.86 -0.35
C LYS A 58 -13.46 16.48 0.29
N TYR A 59 -12.65 16.33 1.33
CA TYR A 59 -12.39 15.05 1.99
C TYR A 59 -12.76 15.13 3.46
N ASN A 60 -13.61 14.21 3.92
CA ASN A 60 -13.94 14.11 5.32
C ASN A 60 -12.70 13.66 6.13
N TRP A 61 -12.34 14.41 7.18
CA TRP A 61 -11.27 14.09 8.12
C TRP A 61 -11.40 12.67 8.70
N GLU A 62 -12.59 12.27 9.17
CA GLU A 62 -12.74 10.93 9.74
C GLU A 62 -12.49 9.84 8.69
N ALA A 63 -12.90 10.07 7.44
CA ALA A 63 -12.68 9.12 6.35
C ALA A 63 -11.18 9.01 6.00
N ILE A 64 -10.47 10.14 5.98
CA ILE A 64 -9.02 10.17 5.78
C ILE A 64 -8.32 9.39 6.89
N TRP A 65 -8.61 9.72 8.15
CA TRP A 65 -7.96 9.11 9.31
C TRP A 65 -8.22 7.60 9.38
N THR A 66 -9.48 7.20 9.18
CA THR A 66 -9.90 5.79 9.07
C THR A 66 -9.15 5.08 7.93
N GLY A 67 -9.00 5.75 6.78
CA GLY A 67 -8.24 5.22 5.65
C GLY A 67 -6.75 5.03 5.98
N MET A 68 -6.15 6.00 6.67
CA MET A 68 -4.75 5.94 7.11
C MET A 68 -4.50 4.79 8.06
N GLN A 69 -5.36 4.61 9.07
CA GLN A 69 -5.26 3.48 9.99
C GLN A 69 -5.35 2.15 9.25
N LYS A 70 -6.35 1.97 8.38
CA LYS A 70 -6.48 0.73 7.60
C LYS A 70 -5.26 0.45 6.74
N ALA A 71 -4.72 1.45 6.05
CA ALA A 71 -3.55 1.29 5.19
C ALA A 71 -2.29 0.93 5.98
N LEU A 72 -2.08 1.55 7.13
CA LEU A 72 -0.94 1.25 8.00
C LEU A 72 -1.05 -0.15 8.57
N THR A 73 -2.19 -0.51 9.17
CA THR A 73 -2.42 -1.85 9.73
C THR A 73 -2.31 -2.94 8.65
N PHE A 74 -2.78 -2.67 7.43
CA PHE A 74 -2.62 -3.57 6.29
C PHE A 74 -1.15 -3.78 5.90
N ALA A 75 -0.34 -2.71 5.91
CA ALA A 75 1.09 -2.81 5.68
C ALA A 75 1.79 -3.56 6.82
N ASP A 76 1.40 -3.29 8.07
CA ASP A 76 2.02 -3.89 9.26
C ASP A 76 1.78 -5.40 9.31
N ASN A 77 0.59 -5.87 8.90
CA ASN A 77 0.31 -7.31 8.76
C ASN A 77 1.24 -8.03 7.77
N GLN A 78 1.81 -7.33 6.77
CA GLN A 78 2.80 -7.94 5.88
C GLN A 78 4.17 -8.16 6.56
N VAL A 79 4.45 -7.40 7.62
CA VAL A 79 5.65 -7.54 8.47
C VAL A 79 5.38 -8.51 9.62
N LEU A 80 4.34 -8.26 10.42
CA LEU A 80 3.97 -9.04 11.61
C LEU A 80 3.73 -10.52 11.31
N SER A 81 3.17 -10.85 10.14
CA SER A 81 2.93 -12.24 9.75
C SER A 81 4.22 -13.07 9.67
N ARG A 82 5.37 -12.44 9.39
CA ARG A 82 6.69 -13.10 9.42
C ARG A 82 7.16 -13.43 10.83
N PHE A 83 6.58 -12.78 11.84
CA PHE A 83 6.86 -13.01 13.25
C PHE A 83 5.76 -13.81 13.95
N GLY A 84 4.78 -14.33 13.20
CA GLY A 84 3.67 -15.11 13.75
C GLY A 84 2.60 -14.26 14.42
N PHE A 85 2.42 -13.00 14.02
CA PHE A 85 1.37 -12.12 14.53
C PHE A 85 0.56 -11.48 13.41
N VAL A 86 -0.63 -11.01 13.74
CA VAL A 86 -1.50 -10.25 12.84
C VAL A 86 -2.39 -9.31 13.64
N HIS A 87 -2.72 -8.15 13.09
CA HIS A 87 -3.86 -7.35 13.50
C HIS A 87 -5.14 -7.97 12.92
N PRO A 88 -6.06 -8.48 13.77
CA PRO A 88 -7.29 -9.11 13.30
C PRO A 88 -8.29 -8.09 12.73
N ASP A 89 -8.20 -6.83 13.16
CA ASP A 89 -9.02 -5.72 12.68
C ASP A 89 -8.12 -4.57 12.19
N LEU A 90 -8.32 -4.14 10.95
CA LEU A 90 -7.56 -3.05 10.34
C LEU A 90 -7.79 -1.69 11.01
N LEU A 91 -8.90 -1.52 11.75
CA LEU A 91 -9.22 -0.31 12.49
C LEU A 91 -8.82 -0.34 13.96
N ASN A 92 -8.23 -1.45 14.42
CA ASN A 92 -7.72 -1.56 15.78
C ASN A 92 -6.21 -1.86 15.77
N PRO A 93 -5.36 -0.84 15.50
CA PRO A 93 -3.91 -1.03 15.42
C PRO A 93 -3.26 -1.37 16.77
N SER A 94 -4.00 -1.29 17.88
CA SER A 94 -3.45 -1.58 19.22
C SER A 94 -3.46 -3.08 19.57
N VAL A 95 -4.24 -3.89 18.83
CA VAL A 95 -4.42 -5.30 19.14
C VAL A 95 -3.70 -6.16 18.12
N VAL A 96 -2.87 -7.08 18.60
CA VAL A 96 -2.24 -8.14 17.80
C VAL A 96 -2.64 -9.50 18.36
N SER A 97 -2.82 -10.47 17.47
CA SER A 97 -3.09 -11.87 17.81
C SER A 97 -2.04 -12.78 17.19
N PRO A 98 -1.64 -13.87 17.88
CA PRO A 98 -0.74 -14.85 17.29
C PRO A 98 -1.41 -15.54 16.09
N LEU A 99 -0.61 -15.85 15.08
CA LEU A 99 -1.03 -16.67 13.95
C LEU A 99 -0.89 -18.16 14.30
N PRO A 100 -1.77 -19.03 13.74
CA PRO A 100 -1.57 -20.47 13.83
C PRO A 100 -0.20 -20.87 13.30
N PHE A 101 0.39 -21.91 13.88
CA PHE A 101 1.70 -22.42 13.49
C PHE A 101 1.79 -22.72 11.98
N ASP A 102 0.69 -23.18 11.37
CA ASP A 102 0.63 -23.57 9.96
C ASP A 102 0.12 -22.46 9.02
N PHE A 103 0.08 -21.20 9.45
CA PHE A 103 -0.53 -20.11 8.65
C PHE A 103 0.18 -19.80 7.32
N LEU A 104 1.44 -20.19 7.18
CA LEU A 104 2.25 -19.98 5.97
C LEU A 104 2.63 -21.29 5.26
N ALA A 105 2.08 -22.43 5.71
CA ALA A 105 2.32 -23.75 5.13
C ALA A 105 1.48 -23.99 3.86
#